data_AF-A0AAD9JBM3-F1
#
_entry.id   AF-A0AAD9JBM3-F1
#
_cell.length_a   1.000
_cell.length_b   1.000
_cell.length_c   1.000
_cell.angle_alpha   90.00
_cell.angle_beta   90.00
_cell.angle_gamma   90.00
#
_symmetry.space_group_name_H-M   'P 1'
#
loop_
_entity.id
_entity.type
_entity.pdbx_description
1 polymer ?
#
loop_
_entity_poly.entity_id
_entity_poly.type
_entity_poly.pdbx_seq_one_letter_code
_entity_poly.pdbx_strand_id
1 'polypeptide(L)' 'MPLIAYHIKRYMNRPVMSVPGLYDPTSIMNADELNRAQKEGWIKLAFYLLSFFYYLYSMIYELVSS' A
#
# COMPACT_ATOMS: atom_id res chain seq x y z
N MET A 1 10.39 -0.27 -7.45
CA MET A 1 9.63 -1.14 -8.38
C MET A 1 8.55 -2.02 -7.72
N PRO A 2 8.79 -2.79 -6.64
CA PRO A 2 7.80 -3.76 -6.14
C PRO A 2 6.49 -3.13 -5.64
N LEU A 3 6.56 -1.94 -5.02
CA LEU A 3 5.38 -1.22 -4.54
C LEU A 3 4.45 -0.77 -5.68
N ILE A 4 5.02 -0.31 -6.79
CA ILE A 4 4.26 0.13 -7.97
C ILE A 4 3.59 -1.09 -8.61
N ALA A 5 4.31 -2.20 -8.76
CA ALA A 5 3.73 -3.45 -9.26
C ALA A 5 2.56 -3.94 -8.38
N TYR A 6 2.69 -3.83 -7.06
CA TYR A 6 1.59 -4.14 -6.13
C TYR A 6 0.38 -3.22 -6.34
N HIS A 7 0.58 -1.92 -6.53
CA HIS A 7 -0.52 -0.98 -6.80
C HIS A 7 -1.22 -1.26 -8.13
N ILE A 8 -0.46 -1.56 -9.20
CA ILE A 8 -1.02 -1.96 -10.49
C ILE A 8 -1.83 -3.24 -10.35
N LYS A 9 -1.27 -4.27 -9.70
CA LYS A 9 -1.98 -5.52 -9.42
C LYS A 9 -3.26 -5.26 -8.65
N ARG A 10 -3.24 -4.42 -7.62
CA ARG A 10 -4.45 -4.08 -6.85
C ARG A 10 -5.50 -3.38 -7.70
N TYR A 11 -5.09 -2.46 -8.57
CA TYR A 11 -6.01 -1.77 -9.48
C TYR A 11 -6.66 -2.73 -10.48
N MET A 12 -5.87 -3.65 -11.07
CA MET A 12 -6.37 -4.63 -12.04
C MET A 12 -7.33 -5.66 -11.43
N ASN A 13 -7.10 -6.05 -10.16
CA ASN A 13 -7.91 -7.08 -9.48
C ASN A 13 -9.11 -6.50 -8.71
N ARG A 14 -9.43 -5.21 -8.89
CA ARG A 14 -10.64 -4.65 -8.28
C ARG A 14 -11.88 -5.24 -8.97
N PRO A 15 -12.94 -5.58 -8.23
CA PRO A 15 -14.15 -6.08 -8.87
C PRO A 15 -14.77 -4.96 -9.72
N VAL A 16 -15.19 -5.31 -10.95
CA VAL A 16 -15.90 -4.38 -11.84
C VAL A 16 -17.30 -4.18 -11.26
N MET A 17 -17.79 -2.94 -11.22
CA MET A 17 -19.13 -2.60 -10.72
C MET A 17 -20.22 -3.22 -11.61
N SER A 18 -20.51 -4.50 -11.40
CA SER A 18 -21.41 -5.29 -12.24
C SER A 18 -22.75 -5.59 -11.58
N VAL A 19 -22.83 -5.53 -10.24
CA VAL A 19 -24.02 -5.95 -9.48
C VAL A 19 -24.33 -4.93 -8.36
N PRO A 20 -25.62 -4.63 -8.08
CA PRO A 20 -26.02 -3.86 -6.90
C PRO A 20 -25.51 -4.52 -5.61
N GLY A 21 -24.95 -3.73 -4.69
CA GLY A 21 -24.48 -4.22 -3.39
C GLY A 21 -23.02 -4.69 -3.35
N LEU A 22 -22.27 -4.64 -4.46
CA LEU A 22 -20.84 -5.00 -4.50
C LEU A 22 -19.95 -4.20 -3.52
N TYR A 23 -20.41 -3.01 -3.13
CA TYR A 23 -19.75 -2.10 -2.19
C TYR A 23 -20.67 -1.73 -1.04
N ASP A 24 -21.55 -2.65 -0.61
CA ASP A 24 -22.34 -2.40 0.58
C ASP A 24 -21.40 -2.31 1.82
N PRO A 25 -21.76 -1.51 2.83
CA PRO A 25 -20.90 -1.27 3.97
C PRO A 25 -20.61 -2.54 4.80
N THR A 26 -21.49 -3.54 4.80
CA THR A 26 -21.29 -4.78 5.55
C THR A 26 -20.31 -5.73 4.88
N SER A 27 -20.28 -5.76 3.54
CA SER A 27 -19.26 -6.52 2.81
C SER A 27 -17.88 -5.85 2.87
N ILE A 28 -17.81 -4.50 2.77
CA ILE A 28 -16.53 -3.78 2.84
C ILE A 28 -15.93 -3.81 4.25
N MET A 29 -16.76 -3.63 5.29
CA MET A 29 -16.30 -3.58 6.68
C MET A 29 -16.32 -4.94 7.37
N ASN A 30 -16.40 -6.03 6.60
CA ASN A 30 -16.27 -7.38 7.13
C ASN A 30 -14.89 -7.55 7.80
N ALA A 31 -14.84 -8.30 8.91
CA ALA A 31 -13.62 -8.58 9.67
C ALA A 31 -12.46 -9.10 8.81
N ASP A 32 -12.73 -9.93 7.80
CA ASP A 32 -11.70 -10.49 6.91
C ASP A 32 -11.08 -9.43 6.00
N GLU A 33 -11.93 -8.59 5.40
CA GLU A 33 -11.53 -7.48 4.55
C GLU A 33 -10.76 -6.40 5.34
N LEU A 34 -11.24 -6.09 6.55
CA LEU A 34 -10.58 -5.15 7.44
C LEU A 34 -9.20 -5.66 7.90
N ASN A 35 -9.10 -6.93 8.29
CA ASN A 35 -7.83 -7.53 8.69
C ASN A 35 -6.83 -7.55 7.53
N ARG A 36 -7.28 -7.85 6.30
CA ARG A 36 -6.46 -7.75 5.09
C ARG A 36 -5.96 -6.33 4.87
N ALA A 37 -6.86 -5.34 4.89
CA ALA A 37 -6.53 -3.94 4.69
C ALA A 37 -5.54 -3.42 5.75
N GLN A 38 -5.72 -3.85 7.00
CA GLN A 38 -4.85 -3.47 8.11
C GLN A 38 -3.44 -4.04 7.92
N LYS A 39 -3.31 -5.34 7.61
CA LYS A 39 -1.99 -5.97 7.32
C LYS A 39 -1.28 -5.26 6.16
N GLU A 40 -2.00 -4.95 5.09
CA GLU A 40 -1.44 -4.20 3.96
C GLU A 40 -0.99 -2.79 4.36
N GLY A 41 -1.79 -2.11 5.19
CA GLY A 41 -1.45 -0.80 5.75
C GLY A 41 -0.16 -0.83 6.57
N TRP A 42 -0.02 -1.81 7.46
CA TRP A 42 1.18 -2.00 8.29
C TRP A 42 2.43 -2.28 7.45
N ILE A 43 2.32 -3.14 6.43
CA ILE A 43 3.44 -3.44 5.53
C ILE A 43 3.86 -2.20 4.75
N LYS A 44 2.90 -1.42 4.22
CA LYS A 44 3.20 -0.18 3.51
C LYS A 44 3.86 0.85 4.43
N LEU A 45 3.34 1.00 5.65
CA LEU A 45 3.91 1.91 6.65
C LEU A 45 5.37 1.56 6.93
N ALA A 46 5.67 0.29 7.23
CA ALA A 46 7.03 -0.17 7.47
C ALA A 46 7.95 0.08 6.25
N PHE A 47 7.48 -0.22 5.04
CA PHE A 47 8.24 0.03 3.82
C PHE A 47 8.57 1.51 3.62
N TYR A 48 7.59 2.40 3.78
CA TYR A 48 7.81 3.84 3.63
C TYR A 48 8.70 4.41 4.72
N LEU A 49 8.57 3.94 5.97
CA LEU A 49 9.42 4.37 7.08
C LEU A 49 10.89 4.01 6.84
N LEU A 50 11.18 2.78 6.42
CA LEU A 50 12.53 2.35 6.09
C LEU A 50 13.09 3.10 4.88
N SER A 51 12.27 3.27 3.85
CA SER A 51 12.65 4.03 2.65
C SER A 51 12.96 5.49 2.98
N PHE A 52 12.19 6.10 3.88
CA PHE A 52 12.40 7.47 4.33
C PHE A 52 13.81 7.65 4.93
N PHE A 53 14.21 6.78 5.88
CA PHE A 53 15.54 6.84 6.47
C PHE A 53 16.65 6.54 5.45
N TYR A 54 16.42 5.60 4.54
CA TYR A 54 17.37 5.30 3.47
C TYR A 54 17.61 6.51 2.57
N TYR A 55 16.54 7.14 2.06
CA TYR A 55 16.66 8.32 1.21
C TYR A 55 17.27 9.51 1.94
N LEU A 56 16.93 9.70 3.21
CA LEU A 56 17.52 10.75 4.04
C LEU A 56 19.02 10.52 4.23
N TYR A 57 19.44 9.28 4.51
CA TYR A 57 20.85 8.92 4.62
C TYR A 57 21.59 9.16 3.30
N SER A 58 21.05 8.67 2.17
CA SER A 58 21.65 8.88 0.85
C SER A 58 21.80 10.37 0.52
N MET A 59 20.78 11.18 0.77
CA MET A 59 20.86 12.63 0.54
C MET A 59 21.98 13.29 1.34
N ILE A 60 22.10 12.97 2.64
CA ILE A 60 23.16 13.51 3.50
C ILE A 60 24.53 13.03 3.01
N TYR A 61 24.65 11.74 2.66
CA TYR A 61 25.89 11.16 2.18
C TYR A 61 26.38 11.87 0.91
N GLU A 62 25.52 12.02 -0.10
CA GLU A 62 25.85 12.72 -1.35
C GLU A 62 26.23 14.18 -1.10
N LEU A 63 25.53 14.89 -0.21
CA LEU A 63 25.84 16.28 0.12
C LEU A 63 27.20 16.46 0.81
N VAL A 64 27.64 15.46 1.58
CA VAL A 64 28.91 15.52 2.32
C VAL A 64 30.07 14.99 1.47
N SER A 65 29.81 14.07 0.54
CA SER A 65 30.84 13.49 -0.34
C SER A 65 31.06 14.30 -1.63
N SER A 66 30.16 15.23 -1.96
CA SER A 66 30.31 16.25 -3.01
C SER A 66 31.12 17.46 -2.54
#